data_AF-A0A1R4IZB7-F1
#
_entry.id   AF-A0A1R4IZB7-F1
#
_cell.length_a   1.000
_cell.length_b   1.000
_cell.length_c   1.000
_cell.angle_alpha   90.00
_cell.angle_beta   90.00
_cell.angle_gamma   90.00
#
_symmetry.space_group_name_H-M   'P 1'
#
loop_
_entity.id
_entity.type
_entity.pdbx_description
1 polymer ?
#
loop_
_entity_poly.entity_id
_entity_poly.type
_entity_poly.pdbx_seq_one_letter_code
_entity_poly.pdbx_strand_id
1 'polypeptide(L)' 'MEVANTEIKHYFEELQQLLLKQQAHWEQVDPYPHAVGVLMRANRLGWYEKILPEIENAIHKLEDIDYRKDFIN' A
#
# COMPACT_ATOMS: atom_id res chain seq x y z
N MET A 1 -2.39 0.67 26.73
CA MET A 1 -1.50 0.75 25.55
C MET A 1 -2.40 0.94 24.35
N GLU A 2 -2.80 2.18 24.09
CA GLU A 2 -3.39 2.54 22.80
C GLU A 2 -2.24 3.07 21.97
N VAL A 3 -1.65 2.22 21.12
CA VAL A 3 -1.07 2.76 19.89
C VAL A 3 -2.27 3.39 19.20
N ALA A 4 -2.33 4.72 19.16
CA ALA A 4 -3.54 5.40 18.73
C ALA A 4 -3.87 4.93 17.31
N ASN A 5 -5.14 4.65 17.01
CA ASN A 5 -5.57 4.28 15.65
C ASN A 5 -5.01 5.24 14.59
N THR A 6 -4.80 6.50 14.97
CA THR A 6 -4.10 7.54 14.21
C THR A 6 -2.67 7.16 13.80
N GLU A 7 -1.86 6.62 14.70
CA GLU A 7 -0.47 6.22 14.41
C GLU A 7 -0.44 5.02 13.45
N ILE A 8 -1.36 4.06 13.63
CA ILE A 8 -1.50 2.90 12.75
C ILE A 8 -1.96 3.33 11.36
N LYS A 9 -2.95 4.24 11.29
CA LYS A 9 -3.42 4.81 10.02
C LYS A 9 -2.29 5.53 9.30
N HIS A 10 -1.56 6.39 10.01
CA HIS A 10 -0.45 7.14 9.45
C HIS A 10 0.63 6.22 8.87
N TYR A 11 0.97 5.14 9.59
CA TYR A 11 1.89 4.12 9.08
C TYR A 11 1.41 3.50 7.76
N PHE A 12 0.13 3.15 7.64
CA PHE A 12 -0.41 2.59 6.40
C PHE A 12 -0.44 3.61 5.26
N GLU A 13 -0.72 4.88 5.53
CA GLU A 13 -0.66 5.97 4.53
C GLU A 13 0.78 6.17 4.02
N GLU A 14 1.76 6.23 4.92
CA GLU A 14 3.18 6.33 4.55
C GLU A 14 3.63 5.13 3.71
N LEU A 15 3.22 3.93 4.11
CA LEU A 15 3.50 2.70 3.38
C LEU A 15 2.87 2.73 1.98
N GLN A 16 1.62 3.18 1.86
CA GLN A 16 0.94 3.32 0.56
C GLN A 16 1.71 4.26 -0.37
N GLN A 17 2.11 5.44 0.11
CA GLN A 17 2.88 6.41 -0.68
C GLN A 17 4.23 5.85 -1.13
N LEU A 18 4.94 5.15 -0.24
CA LEU A 18 6.21 4.51 -0.57
C LEU A 18 6.05 3.46 -1.67
N LEU A 19 5.01 2.62 -1.57
CA LEU A 19 4.76 1.55 -2.52
C LEU A 19 4.31 2.07 -3.88
N LEU A 20 3.47 3.10 -3.93
CA LEU A 20 3.08 3.78 -5.18
C LEU A 20 4.29 4.36 -5.90
N LYS A 21 5.22 5.00 -5.16
CA LYS A 21 6.47 5.51 -5.74
C LYS A 21 7.33 4.39 -6.32
N GLN A 22 7.42 3.26 -5.63
CA GLN A 22 8.17 2.10 -6.13
C GLN A 22 7.49 1.48 -7.35
N GLN A 23 6.16 1.32 -7.35
CA GLN A 23 5.42 0.85 -8.51
C GLN A 23 5.69 1.74 -9.73
N ALA A 24 5.55 3.05 -9.60
CA ALA A 24 5.82 4.00 -10.68
C ALA A 24 7.27 3.90 -11.20
N HIS A 25 8.24 3.69 -10.30
CA HIS A 25 9.62 3.42 -10.71
C HIS A 25 9.71 2.16 -11.58
N TRP A 26 9.14 1.03 -11.14
CA TRP A 26 9.17 -0.23 -11.89
C TRP A 26 8.39 -0.16 -13.21
N GLU A 27 7.36 0.66 -13.30
CA GLU A 27 6.64 0.93 -14.55
C GLU A 27 7.51 1.67 -15.58
N GLN A 28 8.38 2.57 -15.12
CA GLN A 28 9.28 3.36 -15.98
C GLN A 28 10.60 2.66 -16.30
N VAL A 29 11.02 1.68 -15.49
CA VAL A 29 12.23 0.89 -15.75
C VAL A 29 12.05 0.12 -17.05
N ASP A 30 12.84 0.49 -18.06
CA ASP A 30 12.99 -0.28 -19.30
C ASP A 30 13.66 -1.63 -18.97
N PRO A 31 12.96 -2.75 -19.15
CA PRO A 31 13.60 -4.05 -19.07
C PRO A 31 14.47 -4.22 -20.32
N TYR A 32 15.70 -3.70 -20.28
CA TYR A 32 16.80 -4.07 -21.20
C TYR A 32 16.73 -5.58 -21.51
N PRO A 33 17.08 -6.04 -22.73
CA PRO A 33 16.37 -7.06 -23.50
C PRO A 33 16.42 -8.51 -22.97
N HIS A 34 16.83 -8.71 -21.73
CA HIS A 34 16.86 -10.00 -21.06
C HIS A 34 15.51 -10.38 -20.46
N ALA A 35 15.02 -11.58 -20.81
CA ALA A 35 13.78 -12.17 -20.31
C ALA A 35 13.67 -12.18 -18.78
N VAL A 36 14.80 -12.31 -18.06
CA VAL A 36 14.85 -12.24 -16.60
C VAL A 36 14.40 -10.87 -16.08
N GLY A 37 14.83 -9.78 -16.71
CA GLY A 37 14.44 -8.42 -16.33
C GLY A 37 12.94 -8.16 -16.54
N VAL A 38 12.40 -8.67 -17.65
CA VAL A 38 10.96 -8.61 -17.96
C VAL A 38 10.14 -9.36 -16.90
N LEU A 39 10.54 -10.59 -16.55
CA LEU A 39 9.86 -11.42 -15.56
C LEU A 39 9.92 -10.80 -14.15
N MET A 40 11.08 -10.27 -13.76
CA MET A 40 11.22 -9.59 -12.46
C MET A 40 10.33 -8.35 -12.38
N ARG A 41 10.27 -7.54 -13.44
CA ARG A 41 9.38 -6.38 -13.52
C ARG A 41 7.92 -6.79 -13.42
N ALA A 42 7.49 -7.79 -14.20
CA ALA A 42 6.12 -8.30 -14.17
C ALA A 42 5.72 -8.82 -12.78
N ASN A 43 6.59 -9.58 -12.12
CA ASN A 43 6.33 -10.10 -10.77
C ASN A 43 6.20 -8.97 -9.73
N ARG A 44 7.06 -7.94 -9.81
CA ARG A 44 6.98 -6.79 -8.89
C ARG A 44 5.71 -5.99 -9.10
N LEU A 45 5.36 -5.67 -10.34
CA LEU A 45 4.11 -4.96 -10.68
C LEU A 45 2.89 -5.76 -10.23
N GLY A 46 2.84 -7.05 -10.51
CA GLY A 46 1.75 -7.93 -10.06
C GLY A 46 1.68 -8.12 -8.54
N TRP A 47 2.76 -7.85 -7.80
CA TRP A 47 2.71 -7.79 -6.34
C TRP A 47 2.11 -6.46 -5.85
N TYR A 48 2.47 -5.32 -6.45
CA TYR A 48 1.86 -4.02 -6.14
C TYR A 48 0.35 -4.00 -6.40
N GLU A 49 -0.10 -4.59 -7.51
CA GLU A 49 -1.52 -4.75 -7.85
C GLU A 49 -2.32 -5.51 -6.78
N LYS A 50 -1.67 -6.38 -5.99
CA LYS A 50 -2.32 -7.15 -4.92
C LYS A 50 -2.26 -6.44 -3.57
N ILE A 51 -1.11 -5.88 -3.21
CA ILE A 51 -0.89 -5.35 -1.85
C ILE A 51 -1.47 -3.95 -1.63
N LEU A 52 -1.50 -3.09 -2.66
CA LEU A 52 -2.02 -1.73 -2.53
C LEU A 52 -3.51 -1.70 -2.16
N PRO A 53 -4.39 -2.52 -2.77
CA PRO A 53 -5.78 -2.63 -2.34
C PRO A 53 -5.94 -3.15 -0.91
N GLU A 54 -5.07 -4.05 -0.45
CA GLU A 54 -5.12 -4.55 0.94
C GLU A 54 -4.80 -3.45 1.95
N ILE A 55 -3.84 -2.58 1.64
CA ILE A 55 -3.49 -1.41 2.44
C ILE A 55 -4.63 -0.39 2.48
N GLU A 56 -5.23 -0.09 1.32
CA GLU A 56 -6.38 0.82 1.23
C GLU A 56 -7.57 0.31 2.07
N ASN A 57 -7.86 -0.99 1.98
CA ASN A 57 -8.87 -1.62 2.83
C ASN A 57 -8.53 -1.54 4.33
N ALA A 58 -7.26 -1.62 4.72
CA ALA A 58 -6.85 -1.48 6.11
C ALA A 58 -7.07 -0.05 6.61
N ILE A 59 -6.74 0.96 5.81
CA ILE A 59 -6.99 2.38 6.11
C ILE A 59 -8.49 2.61 6.29
N HIS A 60 -9.33 2.16 5.36
CA HIS A 60 -10.79 2.31 5.46
C HIS A 60 -11.39 1.65 6.70
N LYS A 61 -10.90 0.46 7.09
CA LYS A 61 -11.34 -0.19 8.33
C LYS A 61 -10.99 0.62 9.57
N LEU A 62 -9.82 1.27 9.59
CA LEU A 62 -9.43 2.14 10.70
C LEU A 62 -10.32 3.38 10.78
N GLU A 63 -10.64 3.98 9.62
CA GLU A 63 -11.59 5.10 9.53
C GLU A 63 -12.99 4.72 10.02
N ASP A 64 -13.49 3.55 9.62
CA ASP A 64 -14.77 3.01 10.09
C ASP A 64 -14.79 2.80 11.61
N ILE A 65 -13.68 2.30 12.19
CA ILE A 65 -13.54 2.11 13.63
C ILE A 65 -13.56 3.46 14.35
N ASP A 66 -12.80 4.44 13.87
CA ASP A 66 -12.75 5.77 14.47
C ASP A 66 -14.10 6.47 14.38
N TYR A 67 -14.78 6.41 13.23
CA TYR A 67 -16.15 6.92 13.07
C TYR A 67 -17.13 6.27 14.04
N ARG A 68 -17.07 4.95 14.22
CA ARG A 68 -17.98 4.22 15.12
C ARG A 68 -17.75 4.55 16.60
N LYS A 69 -16.53 4.89 17.01
CA LYS A 69 -16.24 5.32 18.39
C LYS A 69 -17.04 6.58 18.77
N ASP A 70 -17.32 7.46 17.82
CA ASP A 70 -18.09 8.69 18.03
C ASP A 70 -19.57 8.44 18.36
N PHE A 71 -20.09 7.22 18.19
CA PHE A 71 -21.49 6.85 18.50
C PHE A 71 -21.65 6.12 19.84
N ILE A 72 -20.54 5.68 20.44
CA ILE A 72 -20.53 4.92 21.70
C ILE A 72 -20.18 5.83 22.89
N ASN A 73 -19.49 6.95 22.64
CA ASN A 73 -19.20 8.02 23.61
C ASN A 73 -20.28 9.11 23.60
#